data_AF-A0A0V8QAH3-F1
#
_entry.id   AF-A0A0V8QAH3-F1
#
_cell.length_a   1.000
_cell.length_b   1.000
_cell.length_c   1.000
_cell.angle_alpha   90.00
_cell.angle_beta   90.00
_cell.angle_gamma   90.00
#
_symmetry.space_group_name_H-M   'P 1'
#
loop_
_entity.id
_entity.type
_entity.pdbx_description
1 polymer ?
#
loop_
_entity_poly.entity_id
_entity_poly.type
_entity_poly.pdbx_seq_one_letter_code
_entity_poly.pdbx_strand_id
1 'polypeptide(L)'
;MYIIILELLYIFVLTFIAVADTHTLIDNYNITVSDKGTLTVSEQPSGEQGAGSGSSSGGSSSGNYTPGAPSTGGTTITVPVTGSENTVNVTAKVEGSKATVDEIKTEEIRKVTAGTDRAATVEVDLTGLGRKIDSVVLPSKSMEEIAKAAADKTNKMEGLAVKLTTATVELDSTALGAVVEQAKSGDIQLNVDDVGTTRLNEAQKTGVEKLDIHGGIEAYFTCNGQHIGDFKGGEATVKVPFAVPTGYRAAGFSVWYVAEDGGTTKYASIYEGGYLVFAVNHFSDFLIAYDEADASKAADTDGGKETVTMDTAFGTLRLRVDKSTKTTNRLVWAEASGADGYVVYGAQCNTKAKTYKITGLVVIKDGSTTTWTDKALKSGTYYKYYVKAYKLVDGKKVFIAKSKTVHATTTGGKYGNVKSVKVNDTDVTLKEGETFTIQASQVEADKSIQKHAAIKYESTNKKVAAVDSKGVITAKKAGTCYIYVYAQNGVYKKVKVTVKKA
;
A
#
# COMPACT_ATOMS: atom_id res chain seq x y z
N MET A 1 12.47 -33.86 26.65
CA MET A 1 12.69 -32.71 25.74
C MET A 1 11.88 -32.85 24.45
N TYR A 2 11.85 -34.03 23.80
CA TYR A 2 11.05 -34.27 22.59
C TYR A 2 9.52 -34.20 22.79
N ILE A 3 9.01 -34.69 23.93
CA ILE A 3 7.57 -34.69 24.25
C ILE A 3 7.03 -33.27 24.48
N ILE A 4 7.83 -32.38 25.08
CA ILE A 4 7.45 -30.98 25.36
C ILE A 4 7.40 -30.15 24.05
N ILE A 5 8.25 -30.49 23.07
CA ILE A 5 8.24 -29.85 21.75
C ILE A 5 7.02 -30.28 20.94
N LEU A 6 6.60 -31.55 21.05
CA LEU A 6 5.39 -32.06 20.41
C LEU A 6 4.10 -31.45 20.99
N GLU A 7 4.00 -31.29 22.32
CA GLU A 7 2.85 -30.58 22.93
C GLU A 7 2.80 -29.11 22.55
N LEU A 8 3.95 -28.42 22.49
CA LEU A 8 4.01 -27.02 22.06
C LEU A 8 3.64 -26.86 20.57
N LEU A 9 4.04 -27.80 19.71
CA LEU A 9 3.66 -27.80 18.29
C LEU A 9 2.16 -28.08 18.11
N TYR A 10 1.60 -29.00 18.91
CA TYR A 10 0.18 -29.34 18.89
C TYR A 10 -0.70 -28.17 19.37
N ILE A 11 -0.26 -27.46 20.41
CA ILE A 11 -0.89 -26.22 20.88
C ILE A 11 -0.77 -25.10 19.83
N PHE A 12 0.38 -24.99 19.14
CA PHE A 12 0.57 -23.99 18.09
C PHE A 12 -0.36 -24.23 16.88
N VAL A 13 -0.56 -25.50 16.50
CA VAL A 13 -1.48 -25.90 15.42
C VAL A 13 -2.94 -25.64 15.82
N LEU A 14 -3.35 -25.96 17.06
CA LEU A 14 -4.70 -25.65 17.57
C LEU A 14 -4.97 -24.14 17.65
N THR A 15 -3.95 -23.34 17.99
CA THR A 15 -4.10 -21.88 18.11
C THR A 15 -4.17 -21.19 16.75
N PHE A 16 -3.54 -21.75 15.71
CA PHE A 16 -3.68 -21.28 14.33
C PHE A 16 -5.03 -21.67 13.71
N ILE A 17 -5.59 -22.82 14.11
CA ILE A 17 -6.90 -23.30 13.64
C ILE A 17 -8.06 -22.53 14.29
N ALA A 18 -7.88 -21.96 15.49
CA ALA A 18 -8.90 -21.15 16.18
C ALA A 18 -9.18 -19.77 15.53
N VAL A 19 -8.57 -19.43 14.40
CA VAL A 19 -8.85 -18.19 13.61
C VAL A 19 -9.73 -18.46 12.39
N ALA A 20 -10.13 -19.71 12.13
CA ALA A 20 -11.19 -20.03 11.18
C ALA A 20 -12.34 -20.71 11.94
N ASP A 21 -13.56 -20.19 11.81
CA ASP A 21 -14.78 -20.82 12.31
C ASP A 21 -14.85 -22.29 11.85
N THR A 22 -14.72 -23.23 12.79
CA THR A 22 -14.86 -24.66 12.49
C THR A 22 -15.99 -25.28 13.29
N HIS A 23 -17.01 -25.73 12.57
CA HIS A 23 -17.68 -27.00 12.86
C HIS A 23 -18.25 -27.55 11.55
N THR A 24 -17.40 -27.91 10.57
CA THR A 24 -17.79 -28.85 9.47
C THR A 24 -16.66 -29.38 8.56
N LEU A 25 -15.38 -29.05 8.74
CA LEU A 25 -14.35 -29.34 7.70
C LEU A 25 -13.25 -30.35 8.06
N ILE A 26 -13.30 -31.03 9.22
CA ILE A 26 -12.15 -31.85 9.69
C ILE A 26 -12.21 -33.32 9.24
N ASP A 27 -13.37 -33.84 8.82
CA ASP A 27 -13.53 -35.29 8.59
C ASP A 27 -12.99 -35.78 7.23
N ASN A 28 -12.49 -34.91 6.35
CA ASN A 28 -12.12 -35.26 4.97
C ASN A 28 -10.60 -35.34 4.70
N TYR A 29 -9.72 -35.21 5.70
CA TYR A 29 -8.27 -35.19 5.48
C TYR A 29 -7.51 -36.18 6.40
N ASN A 30 -6.58 -36.93 5.83
CA ASN A 30 -5.56 -37.68 6.56
C ASN A 30 -4.31 -36.80 6.77
N ILE A 31 -3.87 -36.69 8.02
CA ILE A 31 -2.65 -35.97 8.40
C ILE A 31 -1.64 -36.99 8.92
N THR A 32 -0.46 -37.04 8.32
CA THR A 32 0.65 -37.89 8.78
C THR A 32 1.92 -37.06 8.98
N VAL A 33 2.69 -37.44 9.99
CA VAL A 33 4.01 -36.86 10.30
C VAL A 33 5.04 -37.97 10.20
N SER A 34 6.04 -37.79 9.33
CA SER A 34 7.12 -38.77 9.18
C SER A 34 8.13 -38.67 10.32
N ASP A 35 8.92 -39.74 10.52
CA ASP A 35 10.00 -39.78 11.52
C ASP A 35 11.10 -38.70 11.31
N LYS A 36 11.09 -38.03 10.14
CA LYS A 36 11.98 -36.90 9.81
C LYS A 36 11.31 -35.52 9.95
N GLY A 37 10.11 -35.46 10.52
CA GLY A 37 9.40 -34.20 10.81
C GLY A 37 8.71 -33.56 9.61
N THR A 38 8.51 -34.29 8.52
CA THR A 38 7.74 -33.80 7.36
C THR A 38 6.26 -34.03 7.59
N LEU A 39 5.46 -32.97 7.46
CA LEU A 39 4.00 -33.01 7.56
C LEU A 39 3.40 -33.22 6.16
N THR A 40 2.56 -34.25 6.01
CA THR A 40 1.80 -34.52 4.79
C THR A 40 0.30 -34.51 5.08
N VAL A 41 -0.44 -33.74 4.29
CA VAL A 41 -1.90 -33.64 4.33
C VAL A 41 -2.45 -34.17 3.01
N SER A 42 -3.36 -35.14 3.07
CA SER A 42 -4.00 -35.73 1.90
C SER A 42 -5.50 -35.92 2.13
N GLU A 43 -6.34 -35.67 1.13
CA GLU A 43 -7.79 -35.89 1.21
C GLU A 43 -8.12 -37.39 1.38
N GLN A 44 -9.12 -37.69 2.22
CA GLN A 44 -9.69 -39.03 2.32
C GLN A 44 -10.43 -39.36 1.02
N PRO A 45 -10.23 -40.55 0.42
CA PRO A 45 -10.97 -40.93 -0.77
C PRO A 45 -12.46 -41.09 -0.44
N SER A 46 -13.33 -40.42 -1.22
CA SER A 46 -14.78 -40.54 -1.10
C SER A 46 -15.23 -41.95 -1.48
N GLY A 47 -15.67 -42.74 -0.49
CA GLY A 47 -16.22 -44.07 -0.72
C GLY A 47 -17.60 -44.02 -1.39
N GLU A 48 -17.69 -44.49 -2.63
CA GLU A 48 -18.94 -44.78 -3.31
C GLU A 48 -19.47 -46.14 -2.83
N GLN A 49 -20.70 -46.19 -2.32
CA GLN A 49 -21.41 -47.44 -2.04
C GLN A 49 -21.84 -48.10 -3.35
N GLY A 50 -21.30 -49.29 -3.62
CA GLY A 50 -21.76 -50.17 -4.70
C GLY A 50 -21.52 -51.64 -4.35
N ALA A 51 -22.60 -52.41 -4.24
CA ALA A 51 -22.60 -53.81 -3.89
C ALA A 51 -22.09 -54.73 -5.03
N GLY A 52 -21.51 -55.88 -4.64
CA GLY A 52 -21.68 -57.13 -5.39
C GLY A 52 -20.50 -57.70 -6.18
N SER A 53 -19.74 -58.58 -5.50
CA SER A 53 -19.22 -59.90 -5.94
C SER A 53 -18.54 -60.10 -7.31
N GLY A 54 -17.33 -60.69 -7.29
CA GLY A 54 -16.91 -61.58 -8.39
C GLY A 54 -15.40 -61.81 -8.58
N SER A 55 -14.89 -62.85 -7.94
CA SER A 55 -13.83 -63.79 -8.37
C SER A 55 -12.51 -63.31 -9.01
N SER A 56 -11.42 -63.76 -8.39
CA SER A 56 -10.06 -63.86 -8.90
C SER A 56 -9.90 -64.70 -10.18
N SER A 57 -8.99 -64.30 -11.07
CA SER A 57 -7.98 -65.20 -11.67
C SER A 57 -6.89 -64.39 -12.38
N GLY A 58 -5.65 -64.87 -12.31
CA GLY A 58 -4.46 -64.20 -12.82
C GLY A 58 -4.25 -64.37 -14.33
N GLY A 59 -3.29 -63.61 -14.85
CA GLY A 59 -2.80 -63.76 -16.22
C GLY A 59 -1.76 -62.71 -16.57
N SER A 60 -0.49 -63.11 -16.53
CA SER A 60 0.61 -62.39 -17.18
C SER A 60 0.39 -62.34 -18.69
N SER A 61 0.49 -61.17 -19.31
CA SER A 61 0.70 -61.04 -20.76
C SER A 61 1.39 -59.73 -21.09
N SER A 62 2.54 -59.88 -21.74
CA SER A 62 3.31 -58.87 -22.47
C SER A 62 2.47 -58.12 -23.51
N GLY A 63 2.62 -56.81 -23.59
CA GLY A 63 2.01 -56.00 -24.66
C GLY A 63 2.52 -54.56 -24.69
N ASN A 64 3.39 -54.28 -25.67
CA ASN A 64 3.77 -53.01 -26.29
C ASN A 64 3.58 -51.70 -25.52
N TYR A 65 4.72 -51.08 -25.20
CA TYR A 65 4.83 -49.68 -24.78
C TYR A 65 4.62 -48.75 -26.00
N THR A 66 3.43 -48.19 -26.13
CA THR A 66 3.18 -47.02 -26.98
C THR A 66 3.42 -45.78 -26.12
N PRO A 67 4.26 -44.79 -26.51
CA PRO A 67 4.43 -43.57 -25.73
C PRO A 67 3.09 -42.85 -25.64
N GLY A 68 2.55 -42.74 -24.43
CA GLY A 68 1.33 -41.99 -24.16
C GLY A 68 1.53 -40.51 -24.51
N ALA A 69 0.54 -39.94 -25.19
CA ALA A 69 0.47 -38.51 -25.48
C ALA A 69 0.63 -37.68 -24.19
N PRO A 70 1.25 -36.49 -24.25
CA PRO A 70 1.36 -35.62 -23.09
C PRO A 70 -0.02 -35.25 -22.58
N SER A 71 -0.24 -35.41 -21.27
CA SER A 71 -1.42 -34.90 -20.57
C SER A 71 -1.53 -33.38 -20.76
N THR A 72 -2.51 -32.94 -21.56
CA THR A 72 -2.90 -31.53 -21.77
C THR A 72 -4.02 -31.11 -20.80
N GLY A 73 -3.93 -31.52 -19.53
CA GLY A 73 -4.90 -31.14 -18.50
C GLY A 73 -4.41 -29.98 -17.64
N GLY A 74 -4.82 -28.74 -17.94
CA GLY A 74 -4.63 -27.61 -17.04
C GLY A 74 -5.32 -27.80 -15.69
N THR A 75 -4.78 -27.22 -14.62
CA THR A 75 -5.35 -27.31 -13.27
C THR A 75 -6.40 -26.21 -13.07
N THR A 76 -7.57 -26.58 -12.53
CA THR A 76 -8.62 -25.63 -12.15
C THR A 76 -8.41 -25.15 -10.72
N ILE A 77 -8.48 -23.84 -10.49
CA ILE A 77 -8.20 -23.17 -9.21
C ILE A 77 -9.20 -22.04 -8.95
N THR A 78 -9.25 -21.57 -7.71
CA THR A 78 -10.04 -20.39 -7.32
C THR A 78 -9.16 -19.16 -7.24
N VAL A 79 -9.61 -18.06 -7.86
CA VAL A 79 -8.97 -16.74 -7.89
C VAL A 79 -9.87 -15.74 -7.17
N PRO A 80 -9.39 -15.08 -6.10
CA PRO A 80 -10.15 -14.02 -5.46
C PRO A 80 -10.21 -12.78 -6.35
N VAL A 81 -11.41 -12.22 -6.44
CA VAL A 81 -11.69 -10.91 -7.01
C VAL A 81 -12.20 -10.03 -5.87
N THR A 82 -11.44 -9.00 -5.52
CA THR A 82 -11.70 -8.14 -4.35
C THR A 82 -12.00 -6.72 -4.79
N GLY A 83 -12.74 -5.96 -4.00
CA GLY A 83 -13.00 -4.54 -4.27
C GLY A 83 -13.23 -3.75 -3.00
N SER A 84 -14.35 -3.02 -2.93
CA SER A 84 -14.75 -2.12 -1.84
C SER A 84 -14.35 -2.60 -0.45
N GLU A 85 -14.86 -3.76 -0.04
CA GLU A 85 -14.44 -4.60 1.10
C GLU A 85 -14.83 -6.08 0.89
N ASN A 86 -15.44 -6.41 -0.26
CA ASN A 86 -15.99 -7.72 -0.57
C ASN A 86 -15.03 -8.50 -1.44
N THR A 87 -15.05 -9.83 -1.29
CA THR A 87 -14.33 -10.77 -2.17
C THR A 87 -15.31 -11.78 -2.74
N VAL A 88 -15.20 -12.02 -4.04
CA VAL A 88 -15.84 -13.14 -4.74
C VAL A 88 -14.75 -14.04 -5.27
N ASN A 89 -15.05 -15.32 -5.41
CA ASN A 89 -14.10 -16.36 -5.78
C ASN A 89 -14.50 -16.90 -7.14
N VAL A 90 -13.67 -16.65 -8.15
CA VAL A 90 -13.91 -17.09 -9.54
C VAL A 90 -12.95 -18.20 -9.92
N THR A 91 -13.40 -19.06 -10.82
CA THR A 91 -12.55 -20.16 -11.29
C THR A 91 -11.54 -19.64 -12.31
N ALA A 92 -10.34 -20.21 -12.32
CA ALA A 92 -9.39 -20.05 -13.41
C ALA A 92 -8.78 -21.41 -13.80
N LYS A 93 -8.52 -21.57 -15.09
CA LYS A 93 -7.74 -22.69 -15.63
C LYS A 93 -6.28 -22.26 -15.78
N VAL A 94 -5.34 -23.04 -15.26
CA VAL A 94 -3.90 -22.75 -15.34
C VAL A 94 -3.18 -23.78 -16.20
N GLU A 95 -2.47 -23.29 -17.21
CA GLU A 95 -1.62 -24.05 -18.12
C GLU A 95 -0.22 -23.43 -18.12
N GLY A 96 0.75 -24.12 -17.50
CA GLY A 96 2.09 -23.55 -17.31
C GLY A 96 2.05 -22.34 -16.38
N SER A 97 2.52 -21.19 -16.88
CA SER A 97 2.50 -19.88 -16.21
C SER A 97 1.35 -18.97 -16.64
N LYS A 98 0.47 -19.47 -17.51
CA LYS A 98 -0.70 -18.75 -18.01
C LYS A 98 -1.95 -19.18 -17.26
N ALA A 99 -2.72 -18.21 -16.78
CA ALA A 99 -4.06 -18.41 -16.25
C ALA A 99 -5.13 -17.94 -17.24
N THR A 100 -6.27 -18.59 -17.26
CA THR A 100 -7.47 -18.16 -17.96
C THR A 100 -8.59 -18.10 -16.95
N VAL A 101 -9.07 -16.89 -16.65
CA VAL A 101 -10.13 -16.65 -15.66
C VAL A 101 -11.48 -16.87 -16.33
N ASP A 102 -12.39 -17.58 -15.66
CA ASP A 102 -13.77 -17.74 -16.10
C ASP A 102 -14.52 -16.39 -16.03
N GLU A 103 -15.65 -16.28 -16.73
CA GLU A 103 -16.45 -15.04 -16.72
C GLU A 103 -16.82 -14.65 -15.28
N ILE A 104 -16.29 -13.52 -14.81
CA ILE A 104 -16.71 -12.87 -13.57
C ILE A 104 -18.08 -12.26 -13.86
N LYS A 105 -19.12 -12.82 -13.24
CA LYS A 105 -20.49 -12.47 -13.60
C LYS A 105 -20.85 -11.07 -13.13
N THR A 106 -21.79 -10.42 -13.81
CA THR A 106 -22.20 -9.05 -13.49
C THR A 106 -22.64 -8.88 -12.03
N GLU A 107 -23.33 -9.87 -11.45
CA GLU A 107 -23.72 -9.86 -10.05
C GLU A 107 -22.55 -10.00 -9.08
N GLU A 108 -21.48 -10.69 -9.47
CA GLU A 108 -20.25 -10.82 -8.69
C GLU A 108 -19.47 -9.51 -8.71
N ILE A 109 -19.36 -8.88 -9.89
CA ILE A 109 -18.78 -7.55 -10.06
C ILE A 109 -19.56 -6.53 -9.20
N ARG A 110 -20.89 -6.53 -9.28
CA ARG A 110 -21.73 -5.64 -8.45
C ARG A 110 -21.50 -5.83 -6.95
N LYS A 111 -21.26 -7.06 -6.48
CA LYS A 111 -20.94 -7.31 -5.06
C LYS A 111 -19.62 -6.66 -4.67
N VAL A 112 -18.57 -6.82 -5.47
CA VAL A 112 -17.24 -6.26 -5.16
C VAL A 112 -17.14 -4.75 -5.39
N THR A 113 -18.06 -4.16 -6.15
CA THR A 113 -18.13 -2.70 -6.35
C THR A 113 -19.18 -2.02 -5.46
N ALA A 114 -20.01 -2.76 -4.74
CA ALA A 114 -21.07 -2.18 -3.90
C ALA A 114 -20.54 -1.55 -2.62
N GLY A 115 -21.23 -0.50 -2.16
CA GLY A 115 -21.18 -0.02 -0.78
C GLY A 115 -19.88 0.68 -0.35
N THR A 116 -19.05 1.14 -1.29
CA THR A 116 -17.82 1.84 -0.91
C THR A 116 -18.02 3.33 -0.68
N ASP A 117 -17.70 3.78 0.54
CA ASP A 117 -17.57 5.21 0.87
C ASP A 117 -16.16 5.76 0.52
N ARG A 118 -15.27 4.91 0.00
CA ARG A 118 -13.85 5.21 -0.27
C ARG A 118 -13.43 4.82 -1.68
N ALA A 119 -12.39 5.45 -2.18
CA ALA A 119 -11.69 5.00 -3.37
C ALA A 119 -11.31 3.51 -3.25
N ALA A 120 -11.66 2.70 -4.25
CA ALA A 120 -11.37 1.27 -4.28
C ALA A 120 -11.04 0.79 -5.70
N THR A 121 -10.24 -0.26 -5.83
CA THR A 121 -9.86 -0.86 -7.12
C THR A 121 -10.36 -2.30 -7.14
N VAL A 122 -10.89 -2.77 -8.27
CA VAL A 122 -11.17 -4.21 -8.41
C VAL A 122 -9.84 -4.92 -8.54
N GLU A 123 -9.55 -5.88 -7.67
CA GLU A 123 -8.31 -6.64 -7.69
C GLU A 123 -8.58 -8.07 -8.14
N VAL A 124 -7.90 -8.54 -9.18
CA VAL A 124 -7.84 -9.96 -9.54
C VAL A 124 -6.49 -10.49 -9.07
N ASP A 125 -6.48 -11.34 -8.04
CA ASP A 125 -5.24 -11.75 -7.37
C ASP A 125 -4.86 -13.21 -7.67
N LEU A 126 -3.84 -13.36 -8.53
CA LEU A 126 -3.26 -14.64 -8.93
C LEU A 126 -1.96 -14.96 -8.19
N THR A 127 -1.58 -14.19 -7.16
CA THR A 127 -0.32 -14.40 -6.43
C THR A 127 -0.37 -15.61 -5.50
N GLY A 128 -1.57 -16.00 -5.05
CA GLY A 128 -1.80 -17.13 -4.15
C GLY A 128 -1.63 -18.52 -4.78
N LEU A 129 -1.30 -18.61 -6.07
CA LEU A 129 -1.31 -19.87 -6.83
C LEU A 129 -0.07 -20.75 -6.63
N GLY A 130 0.86 -20.31 -5.78
CA GLY A 130 2.04 -21.10 -5.38
C GLY A 130 3.01 -21.44 -6.53
N ARG A 131 2.85 -20.79 -7.70
CA ARG A 131 3.66 -21.01 -8.90
C ARG A 131 3.80 -19.72 -9.69
N LYS A 132 4.80 -19.65 -10.57
CA LYS A 132 4.97 -18.52 -11.47
C LYS A 132 3.74 -18.37 -12.36
N ILE A 133 3.12 -17.20 -12.29
CA ILE A 133 2.09 -16.70 -13.18
C ILE A 133 2.60 -15.37 -13.74
N ASP A 134 2.77 -15.32 -15.05
CA ASP A 134 3.24 -14.17 -15.83
C ASP A 134 2.27 -13.76 -16.94
N SER A 135 1.19 -14.53 -17.12
CA SER A 135 0.14 -14.21 -18.08
C SER A 135 -1.24 -14.57 -17.54
N VAL A 136 -2.23 -13.73 -17.82
CA VAL A 136 -3.64 -14.01 -17.51
C VAL A 136 -4.56 -13.57 -18.63
N VAL A 137 -5.52 -14.41 -19.01
CA VAL A 137 -6.63 -14.09 -19.89
C VAL A 137 -7.85 -13.71 -19.05
N LEU A 138 -8.38 -12.52 -19.30
CA LEU A 138 -9.56 -11.96 -18.65
C LEU A 138 -10.71 -11.86 -19.66
N PRO A 139 -11.91 -12.38 -19.33
CA PRO A 139 -13.05 -12.34 -20.23
C PRO A 139 -13.46 -10.91 -20.60
N SER A 140 -13.74 -10.68 -21.88
CA SER A 140 -14.02 -9.34 -22.40
C SER A 140 -15.20 -8.67 -21.68
N LYS A 141 -16.26 -9.43 -21.44
CA LYS A 141 -17.46 -8.95 -20.73
C LYS A 141 -17.16 -8.52 -19.30
N SER A 142 -16.32 -9.27 -18.58
CA SER A 142 -15.93 -8.93 -17.22
C SER A 142 -15.14 -7.63 -17.19
N MET A 143 -14.21 -7.46 -18.13
CA MET A 143 -13.42 -6.22 -18.29
C MET A 143 -14.31 -5.02 -18.64
N GLU A 144 -15.29 -5.19 -19.53
CA GLU A 144 -16.27 -4.15 -19.89
C GLU A 144 -17.12 -3.72 -18.69
N GLU A 145 -17.61 -4.66 -17.88
CA GLU A 145 -18.42 -4.36 -16.70
C GLU A 145 -17.61 -3.65 -15.60
N ILE A 146 -16.35 -4.07 -15.38
CA ILE A 146 -15.45 -3.38 -14.45
C ILE A 146 -15.12 -1.96 -14.95
N ALA A 147 -14.89 -1.79 -16.26
CA ALA A 147 -14.66 -0.47 -16.86
C ALA A 147 -15.87 0.46 -16.70
N LYS A 148 -17.09 -0.05 -16.92
CA LYS A 148 -18.34 0.70 -16.69
C LYS A 148 -18.47 1.12 -15.24
N ALA A 149 -18.16 0.22 -14.30
CA ALA A 149 -18.14 0.54 -12.87
C ALA A 149 -17.12 1.65 -12.58
N ALA A 150 -15.86 1.52 -13.00
CA ALA A 150 -14.82 2.52 -12.77
C ALA A 150 -15.12 3.89 -13.44
N ALA A 151 -15.89 3.93 -14.53
CA ALA A 151 -16.27 5.16 -15.21
C ALA A 151 -17.48 5.87 -14.57
N ASP A 152 -18.27 5.15 -13.77
CA ASP A 152 -19.45 5.69 -13.12
C ASP A 152 -19.08 6.53 -11.88
N LYS A 153 -19.20 7.85 -12.05
CA LYS A 153 -18.89 8.88 -11.03
C LYS A 153 -19.73 8.78 -9.76
N THR A 154 -20.81 7.99 -9.77
CA THR A 154 -21.65 7.79 -8.58
C THR A 154 -21.07 6.75 -7.62
N ASN A 155 -20.21 5.86 -8.12
CA ASN A 155 -19.42 4.96 -7.28
C ASN A 155 -18.00 5.51 -7.08
N LYS A 156 -17.21 4.82 -6.26
CA LYS A 156 -15.82 5.20 -5.92
C LYS A 156 -14.79 4.20 -6.45
N MET A 157 -15.13 3.46 -7.50
CA MET A 157 -14.19 2.54 -8.13
C MET A 157 -13.19 3.33 -8.98
N GLU A 158 -11.90 3.08 -8.79
CA GLU A 158 -10.82 3.81 -9.46
C GLU A 158 -10.26 3.08 -10.67
N GLY A 159 -10.49 1.77 -10.78
CA GLY A 159 -10.03 0.97 -11.91
C GLY A 159 -9.89 -0.53 -11.59
N LEU A 160 -8.86 -1.15 -12.17
CA LEU A 160 -8.56 -2.59 -12.08
C LEU A 160 -7.09 -2.82 -11.72
N ALA A 161 -6.82 -3.69 -10.75
CA ALA A 161 -5.52 -4.23 -10.44
C ALA A 161 -5.48 -5.72 -10.78
N VAL A 162 -4.48 -6.14 -11.55
CA VAL A 162 -4.22 -7.55 -11.83
C VAL A 162 -2.90 -7.91 -11.18
N LYS A 163 -2.95 -8.77 -10.15
CA LYS A 163 -1.76 -9.19 -9.40
C LYS A 163 -1.30 -10.54 -9.93
N LEU A 164 -0.23 -10.53 -10.72
CA LEU A 164 0.50 -11.71 -11.14
C LEU A 164 1.69 -11.92 -10.20
N THR A 165 2.29 -13.11 -10.21
CA THR A 165 3.49 -13.34 -9.39
C THR A 165 4.72 -12.56 -9.89
N THR A 166 4.73 -12.17 -11.17
CA THR A 166 5.84 -11.43 -11.79
C THR A 166 5.65 -9.92 -11.77
N ALA A 167 4.42 -9.42 -11.68
CA ALA A 167 4.12 -8.01 -11.46
C ALA A 167 2.65 -7.80 -11.06
N THR A 168 2.38 -6.66 -10.42
CA THR A 168 1.02 -6.11 -10.34
C THR A 168 0.88 -5.00 -11.37
N VAL A 169 -0.21 -5.01 -12.13
CA VAL A 169 -0.59 -3.95 -13.06
C VAL A 169 -1.90 -3.33 -12.61
N GLU A 170 -1.88 -2.06 -12.25
CA GLU A 170 -3.04 -1.28 -11.80
C GLU A 170 -3.40 -0.25 -12.88
N LEU A 171 -4.53 -0.42 -13.53
CA LEU A 171 -5.08 0.51 -14.50
C LEU A 171 -6.02 1.46 -13.80
N ASP A 172 -5.84 2.76 -14.01
CA ASP A 172 -6.89 3.72 -13.70
C ASP A 172 -8.11 3.53 -14.64
N SER A 173 -9.22 4.16 -14.28
CA SER A 173 -10.48 4.12 -15.05
C SER A 173 -10.31 4.48 -16.54
N THR A 174 -9.42 5.43 -16.85
CA THR A 174 -9.19 5.87 -18.24
C THR A 174 -8.36 4.85 -19.01
N ALA A 175 -7.29 4.33 -18.42
CA ALA A 175 -6.44 3.30 -19.01
C ALA A 175 -7.23 2.00 -19.22
N LEU A 176 -8.03 1.59 -18.25
CA LEU A 176 -8.92 0.43 -18.36
C LEU A 176 -9.91 0.59 -19.51
N GLY A 177 -10.56 1.76 -19.62
CA GLY A 177 -11.46 2.08 -20.74
C GLY A 177 -10.75 2.00 -22.09
N ALA A 178 -9.54 2.54 -22.20
CA ALA A 178 -8.74 2.50 -23.42
C ALA A 178 -8.35 1.08 -23.84
N VAL A 179 -8.01 0.21 -22.88
CA VAL A 179 -7.69 -1.21 -23.14
C VAL A 179 -8.93 -1.95 -23.68
N VAL A 180 -10.08 -1.76 -23.03
CA VAL A 180 -11.36 -2.37 -23.46
C VAL A 180 -11.76 -1.89 -24.86
N GLU A 181 -11.65 -0.58 -25.14
CA GLU A 181 -11.97 -0.01 -26.45
C GLU A 181 -11.09 -0.60 -27.56
N GLN A 182 -9.78 -0.75 -27.31
CA GLN A 182 -8.83 -1.28 -28.30
C GLN A 182 -8.98 -2.78 -28.53
N ALA A 183 -9.43 -3.54 -27.53
CA ALA A 183 -9.65 -4.98 -27.63
C ALA A 183 -10.79 -5.34 -28.58
N LYS A 184 -11.74 -4.42 -28.81
CA LYS A 184 -12.94 -4.56 -29.67
C LYS A 184 -13.84 -5.74 -29.28
N SER A 185 -13.42 -6.97 -29.59
CA SER A 185 -14.17 -8.20 -29.33
C SER A 185 -13.21 -9.36 -29.10
N GLY A 186 -13.22 -9.95 -27.91
CA GLY A 186 -12.36 -11.08 -27.55
C GLY A 186 -11.74 -10.90 -26.17
N ASP A 187 -11.35 -12.00 -25.57
CA ASP A 187 -10.75 -11.98 -24.24
C ASP A 187 -9.38 -11.31 -24.26
N ILE A 188 -9.11 -10.57 -23.18
CA ILE A 188 -7.97 -9.69 -23.06
C ILE A 188 -6.91 -10.41 -22.24
N GLN A 189 -5.75 -10.65 -22.85
CA GLN A 189 -4.62 -11.29 -22.18
C GLN A 189 -3.62 -10.23 -21.71
N LEU A 190 -3.34 -10.16 -20.40
CA LEU A 190 -2.19 -9.46 -19.86
C LEU A 190 -0.98 -10.40 -19.88
N ASN A 191 0.16 -9.90 -20.33
CA ASN A 191 1.45 -10.57 -20.32
C ASN A 191 2.46 -9.72 -19.57
N VAL A 192 3.37 -10.36 -18.83
CA VAL A 192 4.48 -9.72 -18.13
C VAL A 192 5.75 -10.51 -18.43
N ASP A 193 6.54 -9.99 -19.35
CA ASP A 193 7.78 -10.60 -19.80
C ASP A 193 8.98 -10.05 -19.03
N ASP A 194 9.92 -10.93 -18.69
CA ASP A 194 11.28 -10.54 -18.31
C ASP A 194 12.08 -10.33 -19.60
N VAL A 195 12.20 -9.07 -20.03
CA VAL A 195 12.78 -8.74 -21.34
C VAL A 195 14.31 -8.64 -21.32
N GLY A 196 14.90 -8.51 -20.13
CA GLY A 196 16.35 -8.30 -19.95
C GLY A 196 16.92 -7.27 -20.93
N THR A 197 18.12 -7.54 -21.45
CA THR A 197 18.72 -6.77 -22.57
C THR A 197 18.70 -7.53 -23.90
N THR A 198 18.18 -8.77 -23.90
CA THR A 198 18.26 -9.68 -25.04
C THR A 198 17.32 -9.31 -26.19
N ARG A 199 16.27 -8.54 -25.90
CA ARG A 199 15.27 -8.08 -26.88
C ARG A 199 15.62 -6.74 -27.54
N LEU A 200 16.65 -6.05 -27.06
CA LEU A 200 17.02 -4.72 -27.56
C LEU A 200 17.61 -4.80 -28.97
N ASN A 201 17.19 -3.88 -29.84
CA ASN A 201 17.83 -3.67 -31.15
C ASN A 201 19.20 -2.97 -30.99
N GLU A 202 19.95 -2.83 -32.08
CA GLU A 202 21.31 -2.23 -32.03
C GLU A 202 21.33 -0.77 -31.53
N ALA A 203 20.33 0.04 -31.89
CA ALA A 203 20.23 1.42 -31.42
C ALA A 203 19.92 1.48 -29.92
N GLN A 204 19.00 0.64 -29.45
CA GLN A 204 18.66 0.50 -28.03
C GLN A 204 19.85 0.04 -27.20
N LYS A 205 20.60 -0.99 -27.65
CA LYS A 205 21.83 -1.44 -27.00
C LYS A 205 22.85 -0.31 -26.85
N THR A 206 23.01 0.50 -27.90
CA THR A 206 23.89 1.67 -27.87
C THR A 206 23.40 2.70 -26.85
N GLY A 207 22.09 2.98 -26.81
CA GLY A 207 21.49 3.94 -25.89
C GLY A 207 21.70 3.59 -24.41
N VAL A 208 21.75 2.29 -24.09
CA VAL A 208 21.83 1.79 -22.72
C VAL A 208 23.22 1.28 -22.32
N GLU A 209 24.22 1.39 -23.19
CA GLU A 209 25.56 0.82 -23.00
C GLU A 209 26.26 1.30 -21.70
N LYS A 210 25.86 2.47 -21.19
CA LYS A 210 26.41 3.10 -19.98
C LYS A 210 25.57 2.88 -18.73
N LEU A 211 24.41 2.26 -18.86
CA LEU A 211 23.54 1.95 -17.73
C LEU A 211 24.02 0.65 -17.07
N ASP A 212 24.08 0.64 -15.73
CA ASP A 212 24.27 -0.59 -14.97
C ASP A 212 22.92 -1.32 -14.88
N ILE A 213 22.66 -2.26 -15.79
CA ILE A 213 21.35 -2.90 -15.95
C ILE A 213 21.24 -4.14 -15.06
N HIS A 214 20.16 -4.23 -14.30
CA HIS A 214 19.86 -5.32 -13.34
C HIS A 214 18.57 -6.08 -13.64
N GLY A 215 17.94 -5.80 -14.78
CA GLY A 215 16.75 -6.51 -15.24
C GLY A 215 16.01 -5.73 -16.32
N GLY A 216 14.96 -6.35 -16.86
CA GLY A 216 14.05 -5.70 -17.78
C GLY A 216 12.65 -6.27 -17.60
N ILE A 217 11.64 -5.45 -17.82
CA ILE A 217 10.24 -5.86 -17.78
C ILE A 217 9.46 -5.23 -18.92
N GLU A 218 8.55 -6.00 -19.50
CA GLU A 218 7.49 -5.49 -20.36
C GLU A 218 6.16 -6.07 -19.87
N ALA A 219 5.25 -5.20 -19.44
CA ALA A 219 3.86 -5.57 -19.26
C ALA A 219 3.10 -5.14 -20.51
N TYR A 220 2.22 -5.97 -21.06
CA TYR A 220 1.41 -5.61 -22.22
C TYR A 220 0.11 -6.39 -22.33
N PHE A 221 -0.89 -5.80 -22.98
CA PHE A 221 -2.13 -6.50 -23.30
C PHE A 221 -2.12 -7.02 -24.73
N THR A 222 -2.81 -8.14 -24.95
CA THR A 222 -3.13 -8.64 -26.29
C THR A 222 -4.59 -9.06 -26.38
N CYS A 223 -5.21 -8.83 -27.53
CA CYS A 223 -6.52 -9.39 -27.87
C CYS A 223 -6.47 -9.88 -29.32
N ASN A 224 -6.79 -11.15 -29.57
CA ASN A 224 -6.72 -11.77 -30.91
C ASN A 224 -5.40 -11.52 -31.67
N GLY A 225 -4.27 -11.52 -30.95
CA GLY A 225 -2.94 -11.25 -31.51
C GLY A 225 -2.62 -9.77 -31.74
N GLN A 226 -3.56 -8.85 -31.53
CA GLN A 226 -3.30 -7.41 -31.54
C GLN A 226 -2.67 -6.99 -30.21
N HIS A 227 -1.53 -6.31 -30.26
CA HIS A 227 -0.90 -5.67 -29.11
C HIS A 227 -1.69 -4.42 -28.68
N ILE A 228 -1.87 -4.24 -27.37
CA ILE A 228 -2.59 -3.13 -26.76
C ILE A 228 -1.71 -2.55 -25.65
N GLY A 229 -1.37 -1.27 -25.78
CA GLY A 229 -0.49 -0.61 -24.84
C GLY A 229 -0.60 0.91 -24.79
N ASP A 230 -1.48 1.55 -25.56
CA ASP A 230 -1.70 3.00 -25.49
C ASP A 230 -2.91 3.31 -24.59
N PHE A 231 -2.73 4.06 -23.50
CA PHE A 231 -3.80 4.32 -22.53
C PHE A 231 -4.60 5.59 -22.80
N LYS A 232 -4.41 6.25 -23.95
CA LYS A 232 -5.22 7.42 -24.38
C LYS A 232 -5.32 8.53 -23.33
N GLY A 233 -4.24 8.72 -22.56
CA GLY A 233 -4.15 9.72 -21.49
C GLY A 233 -4.47 9.20 -20.08
N GLY A 234 -4.85 7.92 -19.94
CA GLY A 234 -4.87 7.21 -18.67
C GLY A 234 -3.48 6.73 -18.24
N GLU A 235 -3.40 6.23 -17.00
CA GLU A 235 -2.17 5.76 -16.37
C GLU A 235 -2.31 4.30 -15.91
N ALA A 236 -1.24 3.53 -16.11
CA ALA A 236 -1.05 2.25 -15.45
C ALA A 236 0.09 2.36 -14.43
N THR A 237 -0.14 1.90 -13.20
CA THR A 237 0.92 1.68 -12.21
C THR A 237 1.38 0.24 -12.27
N VAL A 238 2.68 0.03 -12.49
CA VAL A 238 3.31 -1.29 -12.51
C VAL A 238 4.15 -1.47 -11.25
N LYS A 239 3.94 -2.59 -10.55
CA LYS A 239 4.70 -2.97 -9.34
C LYS A 239 5.44 -4.27 -9.62
N VAL A 240 6.75 -4.21 -9.67
CA VAL A 240 7.62 -5.33 -10.05
C VAL A 240 8.32 -5.86 -8.79
N PRO A 241 8.08 -7.11 -8.37
CA PRO A 241 8.87 -7.74 -7.33
C PRO A 241 10.36 -7.61 -7.66
N PHE A 242 11.10 -6.96 -6.78
CA PHE A 242 12.51 -6.67 -7.04
C PHE A 242 13.33 -6.94 -5.79
N ALA A 243 14.10 -8.02 -5.82
CA ALA A 243 15.07 -8.30 -4.77
C ALA A 243 16.30 -7.42 -4.99
N VAL A 244 16.49 -6.42 -4.13
CA VAL A 244 17.67 -5.54 -4.18
C VAL A 244 18.94 -6.39 -4.04
N PRO A 245 19.85 -6.40 -5.04
CA PRO A 245 21.06 -7.18 -4.97
C PRO A 245 21.94 -6.78 -3.78
N THR A 246 22.65 -7.75 -3.20
CA THR A 246 23.54 -7.50 -2.07
C THR A 246 24.62 -6.48 -2.44
N GLY A 247 24.82 -5.47 -1.59
CA GLY A 247 25.79 -4.39 -1.84
C GLY A 247 25.19 -3.17 -2.54
N TYR A 248 23.98 -3.27 -3.08
CA TYR A 248 23.29 -2.16 -3.72
C TYR A 248 22.28 -1.51 -2.77
N ARG A 249 21.92 -0.25 -3.07
CA ARG A 249 20.85 0.48 -2.37
C ARG A 249 19.61 0.58 -3.25
N ALA A 250 18.45 0.28 -2.69
CA ALA A 250 17.15 0.38 -3.39
C ALA A 250 16.97 1.73 -4.12
N ALA A 251 17.39 2.84 -3.48
CA ALA A 251 17.26 4.19 -4.03
C ALA A 251 18.09 4.45 -5.30
N GLY A 252 19.09 3.63 -5.60
CA GLY A 252 19.82 3.73 -6.87
C GLY A 252 19.12 3.04 -8.03
N PHE A 253 18.13 2.18 -7.76
CA PHE A 253 17.38 1.51 -8.81
C PHE A 253 16.26 2.39 -9.36
N SER A 254 16.15 2.41 -10.67
CA SER A 254 15.16 3.17 -11.41
C SER A 254 14.75 2.43 -12.67
N VAL A 255 13.56 2.75 -13.16
CA VAL A 255 13.03 2.19 -14.39
C VAL A 255 13.31 3.15 -15.55
N TRP A 256 13.75 2.60 -16.67
CA TRP A 256 14.12 3.35 -17.86
C TRP A 256 13.36 2.82 -19.06
N TYR A 257 12.68 3.72 -19.76
CA TYR A 257 12.15 3.45 -21.09
C TYR A 257 13.26 3.61 -22.13
N VAL A 258 13.30 2.71 -23.11
CA VAL A 258 14.24 2.75 -24.22
C VAL A 258 13.45 2.75 -25.53
N ALA A 259 13.37 3.91 -26.18
CA ALA A 259 12.74 4.05 -27.48
C ALA A 259 13.49 3.24 -28.55
N GLU A 260 12.78 2.85 -29.61
CA GLU A 260 13.36 2.03 -30.70
C GLU A 260 14.56 2.69 -31.39
N ASP A 261 14.65 4.02 -31.38
CA ASP A 261 15.76 4.81 -31.92
C ASP A 261 16.97 4.91 -30.98
N GLY A 262 16.91 4.27 -29.80
CA GLY A 262 17.94 4.31 -28.77
C GLY A 262 17.79 5.44 -27.75
N GLY A 263 16.78 6.30 -27.88
CA GLY A 263 16.50 7.34 -26.90
C GLY A 263 16.08 6.75 -25.55
N THR A 264 16.75 7.17 -24.47
CA THR A 264 16.44 6.68 -23.12
C THR A 264 15.71 7.71 -22.28
N THR A 265 14.67 7.31 -21.55
CA THR A 265 13.95 8.16 -20.59
C THR A 265 13.90 7.49 -19.23
N LYS A 266 14.44 8.17 -18.20
CA LYS A 266 14.33 7.73 -16.81
C LYS A 266 12.93 8.02 -16.27
N TYR A 267 12.24 7.01 -15.76
CA TYR A 267 10.96 7.16 -15.09
C TYR A 267 11.14 7.43 -13.60
N ALA A 268 10.19 8.18 -13.04
CA ALA A 268 10.08 8.27 -11.58
C ALA A 268 9.64 6.91 -11.04
N SER A 269 10.50 6.30 -10.23
CA SER A 269 10.26 4.99 -9.63
C SER A 269 10.48 5.08 -8.13
N ILE A 270 9.73 4.29 -7.37
CA ILE A 270 9.96 4.12 -5.93
C ILE A 270 10.14 2.64 -5.62
N TYR A 271 10.93 2.35 -4.59
CA TYR A 271 11.00 1.00 -4.03
C TYR A 271 10.12 0.94 -2.78
N GLU A 272 9.05 0.15 -2.82
CA GLU A 272 8.09 0.03 -1.73
C GLU A 272 7.65 -1.42 -1.56
N GLY A 273 7.76 -1.95 -0.34
CA GLY A 273 7.22 -3.27 0.00
C GLY A 273 7.84 -4.45 -0.73
N GLY A 274 9.07 -4.33 -1.25
CA GLY A 274 9.71 -5.37 -2.07
C GLY A 274 9.48 -5.19 -3.58
N TYR A 275 8.85 -4.09 -3.99
CA TYR A 275 8.52 -3.81 -5.38
C TYR A 275 9.21 -2.54 -5.87
N LEU A 276 9.65 -2.55 -7.12
CA LEU A 276 9.85 -1.33 -7.89
C LEU A 276 8.50 -0.90 -8.47
N VAL A 277 8.06 0.30 -8.12
CA VAL A 277 6.77 0.86 -8.50
C VAL A 277 6.98 2.06 -9.41
N PHE A 278 6.32 2.06 -10.55
CA PHE A 278 6.40 3.15 -11.53
C PHE A 278 5.08 3.28 -12.28
N ALA A 279 4.80 4.48 -12.76
CA ALA A 279 3.59 4.80 -13.49
C ALA A 279 3.90 5.12 -14.96
N VAL A 280 3.08 4.60 -15.86
CA VAL A 280 3.29 4.70 -17.31
C VAL A 280 1.97 5.03 -18.02
N ASN A 281 2.05 5.83 -19.08
CA ASN A 281 0.90 6.18 -19.93
C ASN A 281 0.81 5.31 -21.20
N HIS A 282 1.78 4.43 -21.39
CA HIS A 282 1.78 3.37 -22.38
C HIS A 282 2.69 2.23 -21.92
N PHE A 283 2.48 1.04 -22.49
CA PHE A 283 3.37 -0.08 -22.31
C PHE A 283 4.48 -0.12 -23.35
N SER A 284 5.67 -0.51 -22.89
CA SER A 284 6.86 -0.70 -23.71
C SER A 284 7.90 -1.53 -22.96
N ASP A 285 9.06 -1.74 -23.59
CA ASP A 285 10.22 -2.35 -22.96
C ASP A 285 10.81 -1.38 -21.92
N PHE A 286 10.85 -1.81 -20.67
CA PHE A 286 11.47 -1.06 -19.58
C PHE A 286 12.67 -1.81 -19.02
N LEU A 287 13.75 -1.09 -18.75
CA LEU A 287 14.94 -1.61 -18.09
C LEU A 287 14.99 -1.16 -16.63
N ILE A 288 15.47 -2.04 -15.76
CA ILE A 288 15.80 -1.70 -14.38
C ILE A 288 17.30 -1.44 -14.35
N ALA A 289 17.68 -0.20 -14.05
CA ALA A 289 19.07 0.21 -14.00
C ALA A 289 19.44 0.86 -12.67
N TYR A 290 20.70 0.67 -12.28
CA TYR A 290 21.30 1.23 -11.09
C TYR A 290 22.10 2.49 -11.42
N ASP A 291 21.96 3.49 -10.55
CA ASP A 291 22.72 4.75 -10.62
C ASP A 291 23.31 5.04 -9.23
N GLU A 292 24.63 4.93 -9.12
CA GLU A 292 25.39 5.21 -7.89
C GLU A 292 25.24 6.66 -7.43
N ALA A 293 25.06 7.62 -8.36
CA ALA A 293 24.84 9.01 -8.00
C ALA A 293 23.47 9.19 -7.31
N ASP A 294 22.46 8.45 -7.75
CA ASP A 294 21.14 8.48 -7.09
C ASP A 294 21.14 7.68 -5.79
N ALA A 295 21.86 6.57 -5.74
CA ALA A 295 22.12 5.85 -4.51
C ALA A 295 22.84 6.75 -3.48
N SER A 296 23.78 7.59 -3.91
CA SER A 296 24.57 8.48 -3.04
C SER A 296 23.87 9.78 -2.68
N LYS A 297 23.00 10.34 -3.54
CA LYS A 297 22.07 11.43 -3.15
C LYS A 297 21.13 11.01 -2.03
N ALA A 298 20.73 9.74 -2.00
CA ALA A 298 20.03 9.15 -0.87
C ALA A 298 20.95 8.81 0.32
N ALA A 299 22.29 8.92 0.20
CA ALA A 299 23.28 8.70 1.27
C ALA A 299 23.62 9.98 2.03
N ASP A 300 23.55 11.14 1.38
CA ASP A 300 23.80 12.47 1.98
C ASP A 300 22.70 12.89 2.98
N THR A 301 21.77 11.97 3.26
CA THR A 301 20.81 12.00 4.36
C THR A 301 21.10 10.83 5.32
N ASP A 302 22.15 10.98 6.12
CA ASP A 302 22.45 10.29 7.39
C ASP A 302 22.37 8.73 7.42
N GLY A 303 23.48 8.08 7.08
CA GLY A 303 24.02 6.90 7.80
C GLY A 303 23.15 5.63 7.95
N GLY A 304 23.26 4.71 7.00
CA GLY A 304 23.43 3.26 7.29
C GLY A 304 22.32 2.49 8.04
N LYS A 305 21.08 2.94 8.04
CA LYS A 305 19.87 2.15 8.36
C LYS A 305 18.81 2.49 7.33
N GLU A 306 18.03 1.52 6.86
CA GLU A 306 16.86 1.78 6.01
C GLU A 306 15.96 2.85 6.66
N THR A 307 16.10 4.10 6.22
CA THR A 307 15.20 5.16 6.64
C THR A 307 14.05 5.21 5.66
N VAL A 308 12.96 4.52 6.00
CA VAL A 308 11.64 5.05 5.65
C VAL A 308 11.65 6.51 6.10
N THR A 309 11.58 7.44 5.16
CA THR A 309 11.54 8.86 5.51
C THR A 309 10.22 9.08 6.25
N MET A 310 10.31 9.15 7.59
CA MET A 310 9.13 9.30 8.45
C MET A 310 8.35 10.53 7.99
N ASP A 311 7.07 10.37 7.63
CA ASP A 311 6.23 11.52 7.35
C ASP A 311 6.13 12.38 8.60
N THR A 312 6.58 13.63 8.50
CA THR A 312 6.58 14.58 9.61
C THR A 312 5.52 15.67 9.45
N ALA A 313 4.65 15.56 8.45
CA ALA A 313 3.64 16.56 8.22
C ALA A 313 2.66 16.61 9.40
N PHE A 314 2.26 17.82 9.81
CA PHE A 314 1.27 17.99 10.87
C PHE A 314 -0.05 17.32 10.50
N GLY A 315 -0.44 17.37 9.23
CA GLY A 315 -1.69 16.79 8.71
C GLY A 315 -1.80 15.27 8.86
N THR A 316 -0.66 14.57 8.96
CA THR A 316 -0.58 13.11 9.05
C THR A 316 -1.11 12.62 10.38
N LEU A 317 -0.45 12.98 11.48
CA LEU A 317 -0.83 12.53 12.81
C LEU A 317 -1.69 13.54 13.57
N ARG A 318 -1.71 14.83 13.23
CA ARG A 318 -2.57 15.86 13.88
C ARG A 318 -2.62 15.77 15.41
N LEU A 319 -1.47 15.44 16.02
CA LEU A 319 -1.37 15.22 17.46
C LEU A 319 -1.82 16.48 18.19
N ARG A 320 -2.66 16.29 19.20
CA ARG A 320 -3.08 17.35 20.11
C ARG A 320 -3.28 16.83 21.53
N VAL A 321 -3.16 17.72 22.50
CA VAL A 321 -3.64 17.49 23.86
C VAL A 321 -4.99 18.19 24.00
N ASP A 322 -6.07 17.41 24.04
CA ASP A 322 -7.43 17.95 23.99
C ASP A 322 -8.08 18.11 25.38
N LYS A 323 -7.59 17.36 26.38
CA LYS A 323 -8.07 17.43 27.77
C LYS A 323 -6.91 17.31 28.75
N SER A 324 -6.91 18.18 29.77
CA SER A 324 -5.94 18.15 30.86
C SER A 324 -6.64 18.24 32.21
N THR A 325 -6.08 17.58 33.22
CA THR A 325 -6.46 17.74 34.63
C THR A 325 -5.24 18.18 35.44
N LYS A 326 -5.34 18.21 36.78
CA LYS A 326 -4.19 18.51 37.65
C LYS A 326 -3.08 17.47 37.54
N THR A 327 -3.39 16.25 37.09
CA THR A 327 -2.45 15.13 37.09
C THR A 327 -2.44 14.34 35.78
N THR A 328 -3.15 14.80 34.75
CA THR A 328 -3.23 14.09 33.48
C THR A 328 -3.24 15.01 32.27
N ASN A 329 -2.75 14.48 31.15
CA ASN A 329 -2.92 15.05 29.80
C ASN A 329 -3.39 13.93 28.87
N ARG A 330 -4.52 14.13 28.17
CA ARG A 330 -5.01 13.22 27.13
C ARG A 330 -4.50 13.67 25.77
N LEU A 331 -3.74 12.79 25.14
CA LEU A 331 -3.21 12.95 23.79
C LEU A 331 -4.16 12.25 22.81
N VAL A 332 -4.46 12.92 21.70
CA VAL A 332 -5.26 12.39 20.60
C VAL A 332 -4.54 12.70 19.29
N TRP A 333 -4.46 11.72 18.40
CA TRP A 333 -3.89 11.87 17.05
C TRP A 333 -4.86 11.31 16.01
N ALA A 334 -4.54 11.50 14.74
CA ALA A 334 -5.18 10.83 13.64
C ALA A 334 -4.46 9.51 13.34
N GLU A 335 -5.23 8.52 12.93
CA GLU A 335 -4.70 7.24 12.47
C GLU A 335 -3.76 7.44 11.27
N ALA A 336 -2.59 6.81 11.33
CA ALA A 336 -1.66 6.79 10.21
C ALA A 336 -1.94 5.55 9.34
N SER A 337 -2.08 5.76 8.04
CA SER A 337 -2.30 4.67 7.09
C SER A 337 -1.19 3.62 7.19
N GLY A 338 -1.56 2.35 7.28
CA GLY A 338 -0.61 1.23 7.35
C GLY A 338 0.19 1.11 8.65
N ALA A 339 -0.19 1.81 9.72
CA ALA A 339 0.45 1.67 11.02
C ALA A 339 -0.02 0.41 11.76
N ASP A 340 0.92 -0.41 12.22
CA ASP A 340 0.65 -1.52 13.15
C ASP A 340 0.59 -1.05 14.61
N GLY A 341 1.06 0.16 14.89
CA GLY A 341 0.98 0.73 16.23
C GLY A 341 1.69 2.07 16.37
N TYR A 342 1.77 2.54 17.61
CA TYR A 342 2.35 3.84 17.95
C TYR A 342 3.31 3.74 19.13
N VAL A 343 4.29 4.64 19.16
CA VAL A 343 5.06 4.92 20.37
C VAL A 343 4.83 6.37 20.75
N VAL A 344 4.34 6.58 21.98
CA VAL A 344 4.11 7.91 22.54
C VAL A 344 5.36 8.33 23.30
N TYR A 345 5.83 9.54 23.02
CA TYR A 345 6.99 10.12 23.67
C TYR A 345 6.61 11.39 24.40
N GLY A 346 7.22 11.64 25.56
CA GLY A 346 7.00 12.88 26.29
C GLY A 346 8.05 13.18 27.35
N ALA A 347 7.98 14.40 27.87
CA ALA A 347 8.73 14.88 29.02
C ALA A 347 8.13 16.20 29.54
N GLN A 348 8.55 16.63 30.73
CA GLN A 348 8.31 18.00 31.18
C GLN A 348 8.94 19.01 30.17
N CYS A 349 8.34 20.18 30.02
CA CYS A 349 8.94 21.26 29.23
C CYS A 349 10.20 21.79 29.90
N ASN A 350 11.16 22.24 29.08
CA ASN A 350 12.38 22.84 29.58
C ASN A 350 12.06 24.11 30.38
N THR A 351 12.87 24.35 31.40
CA THR A 351 12.89 25.59 32.17
C THR A 351 14.24 26.26 31.98
N LYS A 352 14.40 27.51 32.43
CA LYS A 352 15.71 28.20 32.40
C LYS A 352 16.82 27.40 33.12
N ALA A 353 16.46 26.65 34.17
CA ALA A 353 17.40 25.92 35.01
C ALA A 353 17.61 24.45 34.61
N LYS A 354 16.70 23.86 33.81
CA LYS A 354 16.72 22.42 33.54
C LYS A 354 16.11 22.08 32.19
N THR A 355 16.85 21.28 31.43
CA THR A 355 16.38 20.61 30.21
C THR A 355 15.88 19.21 30.53
N TYR A 356 14.73 18.84 29.99
CA TYR A 356 14.17 17.50 30.15
C TYR A 356 14.24 16.76 28.80
N LYS A 357 14.90 15.61 28.80
CA LYS A 357 15.02 14.73 27.63
C LYS A 357 13.69 14.02 27.40
N ILE A 358 13.20 14.03 26.16
CA ILE A 358 12.01 13.27 25.78
C ILE A 358 12.35 11.78 25.75
N THR A 359 11.51 10.95 26.38
CA THR A 359 11.63 9.49 26.41
C THR A 359 10.34 8.84 25.91
N GLY A 360 10.43 7.57 25.52
CA GLY A 360 9.24 6.76 25.23
C GLY A 360 8.44 6.53 26.52
N LEU A 361 7.15 6.82 26.49
CA LEU A 361 6.22 6.66 27.63
C LEU A 361 5.43 5.35 27.51
N VAL A 362 4.97 5.03 26.29
CA VAL A 362 4.19 3.81 26.02
C VAL A 362 4.37 3.34 24.58
N VAL A 363 4.30 2.03 24.38
CA VAL A 363 4.15 1.37 23.08
C VAL A 363 2.73 0.84 22.97
N ILE A 364 2.02 1.26 21.94
CA ILE A 364 0.65 0.86 21.60
C ILE A 364 0.75 -0.06 20.39
N LYS A 365 0.26 -1.29 20.52
CA LYS A 365 0.39 -2.35 19.50
C LYS A 365 -0.82 -2.48 18.57
N ASP A 366 -1.86 -1.70 18.82
CA ASP A 366 -3.05 -1.64 17.99
C ASP A 366 -3.00 -0.35 17.16
N GLY A 367 -2.91 -0.51 15.84
CA GLY A 367 -2.82 0.57 14.86
C GLY A 367 -4.07 1.46 14.81
N SER A 368 -5.21 0.98 15.31
CA SER A 368 -6.45 1.75 15.38
C SER A 368 -6.57 2.62 16.64
N THR A 369 -5.75 2.35 17.67
CA THR A 369 -5.73 3.14 18.90
C THR A 369 -5.09 4.52 18.66
N THR A 370 -5.91 5.57 18.68
CA THR A 370 -5.51 6.96 18.36
C THR A 370 -5.55 7.92 19.55
N THR A 371 -5.62 7.38 20.76
CA THR A 371 -5.70 8.16 22.01
C THR A 371 -4.91 7.50 23.14
N TRP A 372 -4.31 8.32 23.99
CA TRP A 372 -3.65 7.86 25.21
C TRP A 372 -3.63 8.95 26.28
N THR A 373 -3.73 8.58 27.55
CA THR A 373 -3.72 9.53 28.66
C THR A 373 -2.48 9.34 29.52
N ASP A 374 -1.65 10.37 29.57
CA ASP A 374 -0.53 10.47 30.49
C ASP A 374 -1.06 10.80 31.89
N LYS A 375 -0.59 10.08 32.92
CA LYS A 375 -1.11 10.13 34.29
C LYS A 375 0.00 10.45 35.28
N ALA A 376 -0.38 10.73 36.53
CA ALA A 376 0.55 11.04 37.63
C ALA A 376 1.47 12.25 37.35
N LEU A 377 0.96 13.23 36.59
CA LEU A 377 1.67 14.46 36.27
C LEU A 377 1.62 15.46 37.42
N LYS A 378 2.59 16.38 37.45
CA LYS A 378 2.65 17.46 38.43
C LYS A 378 1.66 18.56 38.03
N SER A 379 0.85 19.02 38.98
CA SER A 379 -0.10 20.12 38.78
C SER A 379 0.59 21.40 38.30
N GLY A 380 -0.11 22.16 37.45
CA GLY A 380 0.37 23.42 36.88
C GLY A 380 1.67 23.35 36.08
N THR A 381 2.05 22.16 35.59
CA THR A 381 3.32 21.93 34.91
C THR A 381 3.11 21.71 33.41
N TYR A 382 3.98 22.33 32.60
CA TYR A 382 4.02 22.11 31.16
C TYR A 382 4.79 20.84 30.78
N TYR A 383 4.25 20.12 29.81
CA TYR A 383 4.81 18.91 29.21
C TYR A 383 4.86 19.06 27.69
N LYS A 384 5.78 18.34 27.06
CA LYS A 384 5.95 18.27 25.61
C LYS A 384 5.84 16.82 25.15
N TYR A 385 5.15 16.61 24.03
CA TYR A 385 4.83 15.27 23.51
C TYR A 385 5.02 15.18 22.00
N TYR A 386 5.36 13.99 21.51
CA TYR A 386 5.17 13.61 20.10
C TYR A 386 4.82 12.12 20.02
N VAL A 387 4.21 11.71 18.91
CA VAL A 387 3.86 10.32 18.63
C VAL A 387 4.61 9.88 17.37
N LYS A 388 5.08 8.63 17.35
CA LYS A 388 5.55 7.98 16.12
C LYS A 388 4.66 6.80 15.80
N ALA A 389 4.17 6.72 14.56
CA ALA A 389 3.52 5.54 14.02
C ALA A 389 4.60 4.58 13.51
N TYR A 390 4.41 3.28 13.72
CA TYR A 390 5.31 2.25 13.21
C TYR A 390 4.56 1.14 12.49
N LYS A 391 5.26 0.50 11.56
CA LYS A 391 4.93 -0.79 10.96
C LYS A 391 5.93 -1.83 11.46
N LEU A 392 5.51 -3.08 11.59
CA LEU A 392 6.37 -4.22 11.85
C LEU A 392 6.83 -4.78 10.51
N VAL A 393 8.14 -4.76 10.31
CA VAL A 393 8.83 -5.40 9.19
C VAL A 393 9.84 -6.36 9.81
N ASP A 394 9.69 -7.65 9.54
CA ASP A 394 10.49 -8.73 10.14
C ASP A 394 10.56 -8.67 11.67
N GLY A 395 9.42 -8.37 12.31
CA GLY A 395 9.30 -8.22 13.76
C GLY A 395 9.98 -6.97 14.34
N LYS A 396 10.57 -6.10 13.51
CA LYS A 396 11.19 -4.83 13.93
C LYS A 396 10.26 -3.66 13.65
N LYS A 397 10.25 -2.67 14.56
CA LYS A 397 9.49 -1.42 14.38
C LYS A 397 10.21 -0.51 13.39
N VAL A 398 9.60 -0.31 12.22
CA VAL A 398 9.99 0.72 11.25
C VAL A 398 9.02 1.88 11.43
N PHE A 399 9.54 3.08 11.76
CA PHE A 399 8.69 4.25 11.95
C PHE A 399 8.30 4.85 10.61
N ILE A 400 7.00 5.03 10.39
CA ILE A 400 6.44 5.51 9.12
C ILE A 400 5.98 6.97 9.20
N ALA A 401 5.65 7.46 10.41
CA ALA A 401 5.28 8.85 10.64
C ALA A 401 5.73 9.34 12.03
N LYS A 402 5.95 10.65 12.14
CA LYS A 402 6.25 11.34 13.41
C LYS A 402 5.48 12.65 13.50
N SER A 403 4.72 12.84 14.57
CA SER A 403 3.95 14.06 14.77
C SER A 403 4.86 15.26 15.02
N LYS A 404 4.34 16.47 14.80
CA LYS A 404 4.94 17.67 15.40
C LYS A 404 4.92 17.55 16.93
N THR A 405 5.90 18.16 17.59
CA THR A 405 5.91 18.25 19.04
C THR A 405 4.88 19.27 19.52
N VAL A 406 4.04 18.85 20.46
CA VAL A 406 3.03 19.69 21.11
C VAL A 406 3.39 19.95 22.56
N HIS A 407 2.90 21.06 23.11
CA HIS A 407 3.14 21.55 24.45
C HIS A 407 1.83 21.83 25.15
N ALA A 408 1.61 21.24 26.32
CA ALA A 408 0.40 21.42 27.11
C ALA A 408 0.71 21.47 28.60
N THR A 409 -0.06 22.23 29.36
CA THR A 409 0.02 22.28 30.82
C THR A 409 -1.08 21.45 31.46
N THR A 410 -0.77 20.76 32.56
CA THR A 410 -1.79 20.30 33.50
C THR A 410 -2.51 21.50 34.13
N THR A 411 -3.74 21.31 34.60
CA THR A 411 -4.49 22.35 35.30
C THR A 411 -3.93 22.59 36.72
N GLY A 412 -4.49 23.58 37.44
CA GLY A 412 -4.03 23.95 38.79
C GLY A 412 -2.87 24.95 38.84
N GLY A 413 -2.26 25.30 37.70
CA GLY A 413 -1.26 26.37 37.58
C GLY A 413 -1.82 27.73 37.17
N LYS A 414 -0.94 28.71 36.96
CA LYS A 414 -1.30 30.08 36.50
C LYS A 414 -1.88 30.12 35.08
N TYR A 415 -1.37 29.28 34.20
CA TYR A 415 -1.68 29.30 32.76
C TYR A 415 -2.56 28.12 32.34
N GLY A 416 -3.23 28.26 31.20
CA GLY A 416 -4.09 27.25 30.58
C GLY A 416 -3.58 26.71 29.25
N ASN A 417 -4.37 25.81 28.67
CA ASN A 417 -4.21 25.32 27.31
C ASN A 417 -5.15 26.06 26.35
N VAL A 418 -4.81 26.03 25.07
CA VAL A 418 -5.62 26.59 23.98
C VAL A 418 -6.88 25.77 23.81
N LYS A 419 -8.04 26.42 23.81
CA LYS A 419 -9.35 25.79 23.59
C LYS A 419 -9.65 25.59 22.11
N SER A 420 -9.41 26.61 21.30
CA SER A 420 -9.60 26.56 19.84
C SER A 420 -8.71 27.58 19.13
N VAL A 421 -8.55 27.38 17.82
CA VAL A 421 -7.89 28.34 16.91
C VAL A 421 -8.97 28.98 16.05
N LYS A 422 -9.00 30.31 16.03
CA LYS A 422 -9.83 31.11 15.13
C LYS A 422 -8.99 31.58 13.96
N VAL A 423 -9.61 31.62 12.78
CA VAL A 423 -9.05 32.13 11.53
C VAL A 423 -10.09 33.05 10.90
N ASN A 424 -9.65 34.02 10.09
CA ASN A 424 -10.53 34.93 9.36
C ASN A 424 -11.34 34.24 8.26
N ASP A 425 -10.82 33.16 7.66
CA ASP A 425 -11.53 32.38 6.65
C ASP A 425 -11.10 30.90 6.69
N THR A 426 -12.00 30.01 6.30
CA THR A 426 -11.77 28.57 6.20
C THR A 426 -11.89 28.02 4.78
N ASP A 427 -12.39 28.80 3.81
CA ASP A 427 -12.46 28.40 2.40
C ASP A 427 -12.04 29.58 1.50
N VAL A 428 -10.80 29.53 1.03
CA VAL A 428 -10.18 30.60 0.26
C VAL A 428 -10.05 30.15 -1.19
N THR A 429 -10.55 30.95 -2.12
CA THR A 429 -10.33 30.77 -3.56
C THR A 429 -9.40 31.86 -4.08
N LEU A 430 -8.33 31.45 -4.75
CA LEU A 430 -7.29 32.33 -5.31
C LEU A 430 -7.06 31.99 -6.77
N LYS A 431 -6.58 32.96 -7.55
CA LYS A 431 -5.94 32.71 -8.85
C LYS A 431 -4.45 32.41 -8.67
N GLU A 432 -3.85 31.71 -9.63
CA GLU A 432 -2.39 31.51 -9.64
C GLU A 432 -1.65 32.84 -9.50
N GLY A 433 -0.66 32.89 -8.59
CA GLY A 433 0.11 34.09 -8.27
C GLY A 433 -0.48 34.97 -7.17
N GLU A 434 -1.77 34.83 -6.83
CA GLU A 434 -2.38 35.60 -5.75
C GLU A 434 -1.94 35.14 -4.36
N THR A 435 -2.09 36.04 -3.39
CA THR A 435 -1.76 35.78 -1.98
C THR A 435 -2.94 36.06 -1.07
N PHE A 436 -3.02 35.32 0.03
CA PHE A 436 -4.00 35.55 1.09
C PHE A 436 -3.37 35.36 2.46
N THR A 437 -3.62 36.26 3.40
CA THR A 437 -3.08 36.16 4.76
C THR A 437 -4.12 35.58 5.71
N ILE A 438 -3.79 34.42 6.30
CA ILE A 438 -4.58 33.83 7.38
C ILE A 438 -4.27 34.59 8.69
N GLN A 439 -5.25 35.36 9.17
CA GLN A 439 -5.21 35.98 10.49
C GLN A 439 -5.67 34.95 11.53
N ALA A 440 -4.72 34.36 12.25
CA ALA A 440 -5.00 33.35 13.26
C ALA A 440 -4.91 33.91 14.70
N SER A 441 -5.85 33.51 15.55
CA SER A 441 -5.83 33.81 16.98
C SER A 441 -6.15 32.57 17.82
N GLN A 442 -5.65 32.56 19.05
CA GLN A 442 -5.89 31.48 20.02
C GLN A 442 -7.03 31.88 20.95
N VAL A 443 -7.94 30.95 21.19
CA VAL A 443 -9.03 31.11 22.16
C VAL A 443 -8.63 30.43 23.45
N GLU A 444 -8.63 31.20 24.52
CA GLU A 444 -8.38 30.71 25.88
C GLU A 444 -9.60 29.91 26.37
N ALA A 445 -9.38 28.91 27.24
CA ALA A 445 -10.48 28.29 27.96
C ALA A 445 -10.92 29.21 29.11
N ASP A 446 -10.18 29.16 30.22
CA ASP A 446 -10.49 29.93 31.44
C ASP A 446 -9.28 30.72 31.96
N LYS A 447 -8.08 30.43 31.45
CA LYS A 447 -6.81 31.00 31.91
C LYS A 447 -5.98 31.46 30.72
N SER A 448 -5.21 32.51 30.95
CA SER A 448 -4.25 33.03 29.98
C SER A 448 -3.32 31.94 29.44
N ILE A 449 -2.99 32.01 28.15
CA ILE A 449 -2.07 31.07 27.50
C ILE A 449 -0.64 31.61 27.63
N GLN A 450 0.24 30.86 28.29
CA GLN A 450 1.67 31.16 28.23
C GLN A 450 2.21 30.78 26.85
N LYS A 451 2.80 31.75 26.15
CA LYS A 451 3.41 31.53 24.84
C LYS A 451 4.68 30.66 24.97
N HIS A 452 4.52 29.37 24.80
CA HIS A 452 5.63 28.40 24.65
C HIS A 452 6.04 28.25 23.19
N ALA A 453 5.08 28.32 22.28
CA ALA A 453 5.32 28.35 20.84
C ALA A 453 4.29 29.28 20.15
N ALA A 454 4.69 29.90 19.04
CA ALA A 454 3.75 30.62 18.19
C ALA A 454 2.80 29.66 17.46
N ILE A 455 1.68 30.18 16.94
CA ILE A 455 0.84 29.47 15.97
C ILE A 455 1.71 29.10 14.76
N LYS A 456 1.51 27.90 14.22
CA LYS A 456 2.24 27.38 13.08
C LYS A 456 1.27 27.05 11.94
N TYR A 457 1.82 27.07 10.73
CA TYR A 457 1.09 26.88 9.48
C TYR A 457 1.76 25.78 8.67
N GLU A 458 0.97 24.91 8.02
CA GLU A 458 1.51 23.88 7.16
C GLU A 458 0.56 23.52 6.02
N SER A 459 1.08 23.49 4.79
CA SER A 459 0.33 23.10 3.60
C SER A 459 0.41 21.60 3.36
N THR A 460 -0.72 20.97 3.02
CA THR A 460 -0.76 19.58 2.54
C THR A 460 -0.16 19.42 1.16
N ASN A 461 -0.10 20.49 0.34
CA ASN A 461 0.51 20.45 -0.97
C ASN A 461 1.12 21.81 -1.34
N LYS A 462 2.42 21.97 -1.06
CA LYS A 462 3.19 23.19 -1.33
C LYS A 462 3.36 23.49 -2.83
N LYS A 463 3.01 22.57 -3.73
CA LYS A 463 2.99 22.79 -5.18
C LYS A 463 1.71 23.52 -5.63
N VAL A 464 0.59 23.32 -4.92
CA VAL A 464 -0.68 24.01 -5.16
C VAL A 464 -0.70 25.37 -4.46
N ALA A 465 -0.47 25.38 -3.14
CA ALA A 465 -0.32 26.62 -2.38
C ALA A 465 0.70 26.44 -1.24
N ALA A 466 1.63 27.39 -1.12
CA ALA A 466 2.57 27.44 0.00
C ALA A 466 2.04 28.42 1.06
N VAL A 467 2.46 28.23 2.31
CA VAL A 467 2.18 29.16 3.40
C VAL A 467 3.47 29.42 4.16
N ASP A 468 3.71 30.67 4.54
CA ASP A 468 4.87 31.04 5.34
C ASP A 468 4.59 30.98 6.86
N SER A 469 5.61 31.33 7.66
CA SER A 469 5.48 31.36 9.13
C SER A 469 4.56 32.45 9.68
N LYS A 470 4.17 33.44 8.86
CA LYS A 470 3.27 34.54 9.21
C LYS A 470 1.83 34.27 8.75
N GLY A 471 1.57 33.13 8.10
CA GLY A 471 0.27 32.75 7.59
C GLY A 471 -0.06 33.32 6.21
N VAL A 472 0.92 33.85 5.47
CA VAL A 472 0.73 34.32 4.09
C VAL A 472 0.74 33.12 3.15
N ILE A 473 -0.40 32.86 2.53
CA ILE A 473 -0.56 31.87 1.47
C ILE A 473 -0.13 32.49 0.14
N THR A 474 0.64 31.74 -0.65
CA THR A 474 0.94 32.03 -2.06
C THR A 474 0.35 30.92 -2.93
N ALA A 475 -0.59 31.28 -3.80
CA ALA A 475 -1.18 30.39 -4.79
C ALA A 475 -0.17 30.14 -5.93
N LYS A 476 0.14 28.86 -6.20
CA LYS A 476 1.21 28.49 -7.15
C LYS A 476 0.70 27.79 -8.38
N LYS A 477 -0.19 26.81 -8.22
CA LYS A 477 -0.72 26.01 -9.32
C LYS A 477 -2.17 25.65 -9.06
N ALA A 478 -2.97 25.64 -10.11
CA ALA A 478 -4.37 25.23 -10.08
C ALA A 478 -4.53 23.86 -9.41
N GLY A 479 -5.52 23.77 -8.52
CA GLY A 479 -5.76 22.60 -7.69
C GLY A 479 -6.34 22.98 -6.33
N THR A 480 -6.54 21.99 -5.48
CA THR A 480 -7.03 22.18 -4.11
C THR A 480 -6.04 21.62 -3.12
N CYS A 481 -5.74 22.36 -2.06
CA CYS A 481 -4.98 21.87 -0.91
C CYS A 481 -5.55 22.42 0.39
N TYR A 482 -4.99 21.98 1.51
CA TYR A 482 -5.37 22.48 2.82
C TYR A 482 -4.17 23.08 3.55
N ILE A 483 -4.43 24.16 4.28
CA ILE A 483 -3.50 24.73 5.24
C ILE A 483 -3.98 24.37 6.64
N TYR A 484 -3.12 23.70 7.41
CA TYR A 484 -3.31 23.48 8.83
C TYR A 484 -2.73 24.66 9.61
N VAL A 485 -3.56 25.24 10.48
CA VAL A 485 -3.18 26.31 11.40
C VAL A 485 -3.29 25.76 12.81
N TYR A 486 -2.17 25.58 13.51
CA TYR A 486 -2.15 24.84 14.77
C TYR A 486 -1.41 25.58 15.89
N ALA A 487 -1.96 25.48 17.09
CA ALA A 487 -1.42 26.09 18.30
C ALA A 487 -0.43 25.17 19.02
N GLN A 488 0.16 25.67 20.11
CA GLN A 488 1.24 24.96 20.81
C GLN A 488 0.83 23.59 21.35
N ASN A 489 -0.42 23.40 21.78
CA ASN A 489 -0.94 22.10 22.25
C ASN A 489 -1.48 21.21 21.11
N GLY A 490 -1.29 21.61 19.85
CA GLY A 490 -1.74 20.88 18.67
C GLY A 490 -3.20 21.09 18.29
N VAL A 491 -3.98 21.86 19.07
CA VAL A 491 -5.32 22.28 18.65
C VAL A 491 -5.21 23.09 17.36
N TYR A 492 -6.04 22.78 16.37
CA TYR A 492 -5.87 23.29 15.02
C TYR A 492 -7.17 23.69 14.33
N LYS A 493 -7.03 24.46 13.26
CA LYS A 493 -8.06 24.75 12.26
C LYS A 493 -7.53 24.37 10.88
N LYS A 494 -8.41 23.88 10.00
CA LYS A 494 -8.09 23.49 8.62
C LYS A 494 -8.72 24.53 7.69
N VAL A 495 -7.93 25.11 6.80
CA VAL A 495 -8.36 26.09 5.79
C VAL A 495 -8.24 25.42 4.43
N LYS A 496 -9.33 25.35 3.67
CA LYS A 496 -9.33 24.89 2.27
C LYS A 496 -8.83 26.02 1.39
N VAL A 497 -7.92 25.71 0.48
CA VAL A 497 -7.41 26.64 -0.53
C VAL A 497 -7.66 26.04 -1.90
N THR A 498 -8.43 26.74 -2.71
CA THR A 498 -8.70 26.40 -4.11
C THR A 498 -7.98 27.39 -5.00
N VAL A 499 -7.02 26.92 -5.79
CA VAL A 499 -6.32 27.73 -6.77
C VAL A 499 -6.94 27.50 -8.14
N LYS A 500 -7.38 28.57 -8.80
CA LYS A 500 -7.88 28.58 -10.18
C LYS A 500 -6.75 29.03 -11.10
N LYS A 501 -6.81 28.60 -12.37
CA LYS A 501 -5.93 29.16 -13.42
C LYS A 501 -6.13 30.68 -13.48
N ALA A 502 -5.04 31.40 -13.79
CA ALA A 502 -5.00 32.86 -13.87
C ALA A 502 -6.09 33.44 -14.79
#